data_AF-A0A2U1AUE2-F1
#
_entry.id   AF-A0A2U1AUE2-F1
#
_cell.length_a   1.000
_cell.length_b   1.000
_cell.length_c   1.000
_cell.angle_alpha   90.00
_cell.angle_beta   90.00
_cell.angle_gamma   90.00
#
_symmetry.space_group_name_H-M   'P 1'
#
loop_
_entity.id
_entity.type
_entity.pdbx_description
1 polymer ?
#
loop_
_entity_poly.entity_id
_entity_poly.type
_entity_poly.pdbx_seq_one_letter_code
_entity_poly.pdbx_strand_id
1 'polypeptide(L)'
;MQVGTLHYRCGFFVRPSRKNQQINLWQELLNQVRSWAAYQPRAHRLPINGMYDKWFENGGSEHFGPFFIKTAYAEEYERKNRVWALLHEQPDRDYPFRKWYTYIGLFENQSADIFFQVQTTYNIDANYLGEMPPTPVPTTPNIVKRILTSSTMISYSGNAEFSGNATLLHLGDGDRFRSHLDDLARSCPVILITPVKESGNYLVDPEKLAKRLQGAAQVFVLPPKNNDILDEFRVMLGRKLFTYDGAVRLYLQGVDNNSPTASFRHRFVTGKKLLQLGQEDAEKLFADAVLRKNLSYHSNYPLSPDEVISFFRKQRIIELKNRKKGEASSIDEIQQFNEMLWKDNDDLQKRVDELEGKIGELQGKCEEYEGQESRLNSKIENLQHQLTEKKQHHPQVTADKCFYNYPNSLEMALHWFQKLFPGHIVFTADAMENLADSTFKDTETFWNTLVTMHTFLWDWCIAGKRQGNIEQEFERLSGRRLAMAESQATQKHKKLMNGRKIKFEGHDVEITPHIKLDDDSTRIYWGACIEKQVLVVGFFGHMDTAGTRRRRKR
;
A
#
# COMPACT_ATOMS: atom_id res chain seq x y z
N MET A 1 19.31 4.43 3.14
CA MET A 1 18.09 4.10 3.89
C MET A 1 16.94 4.02 2.90
N GLN A 2 16.19 2.92 2.85
CA GLN A 2 14.89 2.93 2.17
C GLN A 2 13.98 3.93 2.92
N VAL A 3 13.52 4.97 2.23
CA VAL A 3 12.69 6.02 2.82
C VAL A 3 11.27 5.48 2.94
N GLY A 4 10.96 4.80 4.05
CA GLY A 4 9.59 4.42 4.38
C GLY A 4 8.70 5.64 4.65
N THR A 5 7.39 5.47 4.54
CA THR A 5 6.42 6.53 4.85
C THR A 5 6.42 6.81 6.36
N LEU A 6 6.59 8.07 6.74
CA LEU A 6 6.58 8.49 8.15
C LEU A 6 5.19 8.33 8.77
N HIS A 7 5.11 7.58 9.86
CA HIS A 7 3.87 7.40 10.63
C HIS A 7 3.86 8.25 11.89
N TYR A 8 4.96 8.24 12.64
CA TYR A 8 5.07 8.92 13.92
C TYR A 8 6.52 9.34 14.20
N ARG A 9 6.74 10.49 14.85
CA ARG A 9 8.05 10.89 15.39
C ARG A 9 7.89 11.83 16.58
N CYS A 10 8.73 11.67 17.59
CA CYS A 10 8.90 12.66 18.66
C CYS A 10 10.30 12.59 19.30
N GLY A 11 10.69 13.66 20.00
CA GLY A 11 11.87 13.68 20.86
C GLY A 11 11.76 14.68 22.01
N PHE A 12 12.23 14.29 23.19
CA PHE A 12 12.17 15.09 24.42
C PHE A 12 13.23 14.64 25.43
N PHE A 13 13.55 15.51 26.38
CA PHE A 13 14.47 15.19 27.46
C PHE A 13 13.76 14.44 28.58
N VAL A 14 14.48 13.55 29.25
CA VAL A 14 14.02 12.78 30.40
C VAL A 14 15.02 12.96 31.52
N ARG A 15 14.52 13.16 32.75
CA ARG A 15 15.31 13.27 33.97
C ARG A 15 14.70 12.48 35.12
N PRO A 16 15.46 12.12 36.18
CA PRO A 16 14.90 11.48 37.35
C PRO A 16 13.81 12.35 38.01
N SER A 17 12.75 11.72 38.49
CA SER A 17 11.76 12.41 39.31
C SER A 17 12.37 12.85 40.64
N ARG A 18 11.80 13.90 41.26
CA ARG A 18 12.28 14.41 42.56
C ARG A 18 12.32 13.35 43.66
N LYS A 19 11.44 12.34 43.60
CA LYS A 19 11.37 11.24 44.57
C LYS A 19 12.38 10.11 44.30
N ASN A 20 13.00 10.09 43.12
CA ASN A 20 13.81 8.99 42.63
C ASN A 20 15.15 9.49 42.05
N GLN A 21 15.78 10.48 42.70
CA GLN A 21 17.01 11.10 42.18
C GLN A 21 18.20 10.13 42.04
N GLN A 22 18.19 9.00 42.74
CA GLN A 22 19.26 8.00 42.71
C GLN A 22 19.09 6.90 41.65
N ILE A 23 18.04 6.95 40.83
CA ILE A 23 17.84 5.91 39.81
C ILE A 23 18.93 5.98 38.74
N ASN A 24 19.34 4.82 38.24
CA ASN A 24 20.10 4.75 37.00
C ASN A 24 19.15 4.97 35.83
N LEU A 25 18.96 6.24 35.44
CA LEU A 25 18.00 6.64 34.41
C LEU A 25 18.27 5.94 33.06
N TRP A 26 19.55 5.78 32.71
CA TRP A 26 19.95 5.09 31.48
C TRP A 26 19.48 3.64 31.46
N GLN A 27 19.74 2.90 32.55
CA GLN A 27 19.32 1.51 32.65
C GLN A 27 17.79 1.39 32.70
N GLU A 28 17.10 2.30 33.38
CA GLU A 28 15.64 2.33 33.44
C GLU A 28 15.04 2.53 32.03
N LEU A 29 15.54 3.49 31.25
CA LEU A 29 15.09 3.70 29.86
C LEU A 29 15.39 2.49 28.97
N LEU A 30 16.59 1.92 29.05
CA LEU A 30 16.93 0.70 28.31
C LEU A 30 15.98 -0.46 28.67
N ASN A 31 15.63 -0.63 29.95
CA ASN A 31 14.68 -1.65 30.39
C ASN A 31 13.27 -1.40 29.85
N GLN A 32 12.79 -0.14 29.83
CA GLN A 32 11.50 0.20 29.23
C GLN A 32 11.49 -0.10 27.72
N VAL A 33 12.55 0.27 27.00
CA VAL A 33 12.69 0.00 25.56
C VAL A 33 12.81 -1.49 25.28
N ARG A 34 13.62 -2.24 26.03
CA ARG A 34 13.74 -3.71 25.92
C ARG A 34 12.40 -4.39 26.16
N SER A 35 11.70 -4.02 27.23
CA SER A 35 10.37 -4.55 27.56
C SER A 35 9.37 -4.28 26.42
N TRP A 36 9.42 -3.11 25.81
CA TRP A 36 8.58 -2.77 24.67
C TRP A 36 8.95 -3.57 23.41
N ALA A 37 10.24 -3.68 23.08
CA ALA A 37 10.73 -4.42 21.91
C ALA A 37 10.43 -5.92 22.00
N ALA A 38 10.47 -6.48 23.22
CA ALA A 38 10.15 -7.87 23.51
C ALA A 38 8.65 -8.20 23.50
N TYR A 39 7.78 -7.18 23.54
CA TYR A 39 6.34 -7.38 23.68
C TYR A 39 5.74 -8.18 22.53
N GLN A 40 6.01 -7.77 21.28
CA GLN A 40 5.43 -8.41 20.10
C GLN A 40 5.95 -9.85 19.90
N PRO A 41 7.27 -10.13 19.96
CA PRO A 41 7.76 -11.51 19.94
C PRO A 41 7.14 -12.39 21.03
N ARG A 42 7.02 -11.87 22.26
CA ARG A 42 6.40 -12.58 23.39
C ARG A 42 4.91 -12.86 23.16
N ALA A 43 4.17 -11.90 22.60
CA ALA A 43 2.76 -12.05 22.26
C ALA A 43 2.54 -13.16 21.21
N HIS A 44 3.52 -13.36 20.33
CA HIS A 44 3.55 -14.45 19.33
C HIS A 44 4.16 -15.76 19.87
N ARG A 45 4.39 -15.86 21.20
CA ARG A 45 4.98 -17.03 21.88
C ARG A 45 6.36 -17.44 21.33
N LEU A 46 7.12 -16.48 20.80
CA LEU A 46 8.48 -16.72 20.32
C LEU A 46 9.47 -16.75 21.50
N PRO A 47 10.54 -17.54 21.42
CA PRO A 47 11.58 -17.53 22.45
C PRO A 47 12.28 -16.18 22.46
N ILE A 48 12.40 -15.55 23.63
CA ILE A 48 13.00 -14.22 23.80
C ILE A 48 14.24 -14.23 24.72
N ASN A 49 14.83 -15.41 24.96
CA ASN A 49 15.94 -15.55 25.90
C ASN A 49 17.12 -14.63 25.50
N GLY A 50 17.44 -14.58 24.20
CA GLY A 50 18.50 -13.72 23.65
C GLY A 50 18.26 -12.21 23.83
N MET A 51 17.01 -11.76 24.04
CA MET A 51 16.69 -10.33 24.23
C MET A 51 17.35 -9.72 25.49
N TYR A 52 17.68 -10.55 26.47
CA TYR A 52 18.30 -10.13 27.73
C TYR A 52 19.82 -10.24 27.72
N ASP A 53 20.41 -10.64 26.59
CA ASP A 53 21.85 -10.71 26.42
C ASP A 53 22.46 -9.31 26.23
N LYS A 54 23.78 -9.25 26.43
CA LYS A 54 24.53 -7.98 26.39
C LYS A 54 24.50 -7.28 25.03
N TRP A 55 24.20 -7.98 23.93
CA TRP A 55 24.13 -7.35 22.60
C TRP A 55 23.07 -6.25 22.55
N PHE A 56 21.97 -6.37 23.31
CA PHE A 56 20.92 -5.35 23.30
C PHE A 56 21.47 -4.01 23.81
N GLU A 57 22.32 -4.04 24.83
CA GLU A 57 22.93 -2.84 25.43
C GLU A 57 24.18 -2.38 24.70
N ASN A 58 25.04 -3.31 24.28
CA ASN A 58 26.36 -3.02 23.71
C ASN A 58 26.36 -2.87 22.18
N GLY A 59 25.24 -3.17 21.53
CA GLY A 59 25.13 -3.24 20.08
C GLY A 59 25.19 -4.67 19.56
N GLY A 60 24.46 -4.90 18.47
CA GLY A 60 24.32 -6.20 17.83
C GLY A 60 23.00 -6.29 17.06
N SER A 61 22.66 -7.49 16.61
CA SER A 61 21.36 -7.72 15.99
C SER A 61 20.88 -9.15 16.21
N GLU A 62 19.58 -9.33 16.35
CA GLU A 62 18.97 -10.64 16.53
C GLU A 62 17.62 -10.73 15.80
N HIS A 63 17.31 -11.94 15.34
CA HIS A 63 16.02 -12.29 14.75
C HIS A 63 15.18 -13.06 15.76
N PHE A 64 13.93 -12.65 15.92
CA PHE A 64 12.92 -13.37 16.69
C PHE A 64 11.78 -13.72 15.73
N GLY A 65 11.88 -14.85 15.02
CA GLY A 65 10.91 -15.18 13.96
C GLY A 65 10.85 -14.09 12.88
N PRO A 66 9.67 -13.46 12.62
CA PRO A 66 9.56 -12.40 11.62
C PRO A 66 10.03 -11.02 12.11
N PHE A 67 10.42 -10.89 13.37
CA PHE A 67 10.90 -9.64 13.97
C PHE A 67 12.42 -9.56 13.86
N PHE A 68 12.96 -8.39 13.48
CA PHE A 68 14.40 -8.13 13.47
C PHE A 68 14.71 -6.93 14.36
N ILE A 69 15.71 -7.06 15.21
CA ILE A 69 16.14 -5.99 16.10
C ILE A 69 17.63 -5.78 15.91
N LYS A 70 18.03 -4.52 15.70
CA LYS A 70 19.43 -4.09 15.65
C LYS A 70 19.65 -2.97 16.65
N THR A 71 20.72 -3.05 17.41
CA THR A 71 21.13 -2.01 18.36
C THR A 71 22.55 -1.55 18.05
N ALA A 72 22.89 -0.33 18.46
CA ALA A 72 24.26 0.15 18.49
C ALA A 72 24.46 1.01 19.73
N TYR A 73 25.67 0.93 20.29
CA TYR A 73 26.11 1.72 21.44
C TYR A 73 27.44 2.37 21.12
N ALA A 74 27.62 3.59 21.59
CA ALA A 74 28.89 4.30 21.57
C ALA A 74 28.96 5.25 22.78
N GLU A 75 30.18 5.62 23.14
CA GLU A 75 30.47 6.58 24.20
C GLU A 75 31.33 7.69 23.63
N GLU A 76 30.89 8.95 23.75
CA GLU A 76 31.61 10.10 23.22
C GLU A 76 32.98 10.23 23.89
N TYR A 77 34.03 10.49 23.10
CA TYR A 77 35.41 10.48 23.60
C TYR A 77 35.68 11.53 24.69
N GLU A 78 35.38 12.81 24.42
CA GLU A 78 35.74 13.91 25.31
C GLU A 78 34.83 13.98 26.54
N ARG A 79 33.51 13.87 26.31
CA ARG A 79 32.49 14.11 27.34
C ARG A 79 31.99 12.85 28.01
N LYS A 80 32.35 11.67 27.47
CA LYS A 80 31.89 10.36 27.97
C LYS A 80 30.37 10.21 27.93
N ASN A 81 29.69 10.97 27.06
CA ASN A 81 28.26 10.90 26.84
C ASN A 81 27.90 9.57 26.17
N ARG A 82 26.96 8.83 26.74
CA ARG A 82 26.46 7.59 26.15
C ARG A 82 25.47 7.85 25.04
N VAL A 83 25.63 7.13 23.94
CA VAL A 83 24.75 7.18 22.76
C VAL A 83 24.33 5.76 22.41
N TRP A 84 23.03 5.53 22.30
CA TRP A 84 22.48 4.23 21.97
C TRP A 84 21.31 4.37 21.01
N ALA A 85 21.18 3.44 20.07
CA ALA A 85 20.02 3.40 19.19
C ALA A 85 19.56 1.97 18.91
N LEU A 86 18.29 1.84 18.57
CA LEU A 86 17.61 0.62 18.20
C LEU A 86 16.82 0.81 16.91
N LEU A 87 16.87 -0.21 16.05
CA LEU A 87 15.96 -0.44 14.95
C LEU A 87 15.16 -1.72 15.27
N HIS A 88 13.84 -1.62 15.27
CA HIS A 88 12.91 -2.74 15.36
C HIS A 88 12.12 -2.85 14.07
N GLU A 89 12.27 -3.96 13.38
CA GLU A 89 11.52 -4.30 12.18
C GLU A 89 10.48 -5.37 12.53
N GLN A 90 9.25 -5.14 12.08
CA GLN A 90 8.16 -6.07 12.30
C GLN A 90 7.16 -6.08 11.13
N PRO A 91 6.52 -7.23 10.85
CA PRO A 91 5.39 -7.26 9.91
C PRO A 91 4.21 -6.48 10.50
N ASP A 92 3.38 -5.92 9.63
CA ASP A 92 2.05 -5.45 10.00
C ASP A 92 1.16 -6.64 10.38
N ARG A 93 0.32 -6.44 11.39
CA ARG A 93 -0.57 -7.47 11.93
C ARG A 93 -1.67 -7.87 10.94
N ASP A 94 -2.23 -6.89 10.25
CA ASP A 94 -3.42 -7.05 9.41
C ASP A 94 -3.04 -7.14 7.93
N TYR A 95 -1.88 -6.58 7.54
CA TYR A 95 -1.41 -6.51 6.15
C TYR A 95 0.01 -7.06 5.98
N PRO A 96 0.21 -8.38 5.77
CA PRO A 96 1.54 -9.02 5.77
C PRO A 96 2.60 -8.39 4.83
N PHE A 97 2.17 -7.72 3.76
CA PHE A 97 3.04 -7.05 2.80
C PHE A 97 3.47 -5.64 3.22
N ARG A 98 2.95 -5.13 4.35
CA ARG A 98 3.43 -3.90 4.98
C ARG A 98 4.38 -4.27 6.11
N LYS A 99 5.57 -3.64 6.10
CA LYS A 99 6.57 -3.76 7.17
C LYS A 99 6.70 -2.45 7.92
N TRP A 100 6.79 -2.54 9.23
CA TRP A 100 6.99 -1.42 10.14
C TRP A 100 8.43 -1.38 10.62
N TYR A 101 8.98 -0.16 10.68
CA TYR A 101 10.32 0.12 11.17
C TYR A 101 10.19 1.14 12.30
N THR A 102 10.62 0.79 13.50
CA THR A 102 10.66 1.71 14.63
C THR A 102 12.11 1.94 15.06
N TYR A 103 12.53 3.20 15.00
CA TYR A 103 13.83 3.66 15.43
C TYR A 103 13.69 4.33 16.79
N ILE A 104 14.56 4.00 17.74
CA ILE A 104 14.63 4.64 19.05
C ILE A 104 16.07 5.07 19.30
N GLY A 105 16.29 6.33 19.64
CA GLY A 105 17.59 6.89 20.02
C GLY A 105 17.59 7.37 21.46
N LEU A 106 18.69 7.12 22.17
CA LEU A 106 18.98 7.62 23.51
C LEU A 106 20.33 8.35 23.45
N PHE A 107 20.34 9.60 23.91
CA PHE A 107 21.55 10.40 24.00
C PHE A 107 21.65 11.01 25.39
N GLU A 108 22.67 10.63 26.15
CA GLU A 108 22.97 11.24 27.44
C GLU A 108 23.71 12.57 27.24
N ASN A 109 23.26 13.62 27.91
CA ASN A 109 23.95 14.91 27.92
C ASN A 109 24.86 15.05 29.16
N GLN A 110 25.61 16.15 29.22
CA GLN A 110 26.54 16.43 30.33
C GLN A 110 25.86 16.57 31.70
N SER A 111 24.56 16.85 31.74
CA SER A 111 23.78 16.97 32.98
C SER A 111 23.19 15.63 33.43
N ALA A 112 23.54 14.53 32.76
CA ALA A 112 22.94 13.20 32.93
C ALA A 112 21.43 13.14 32.59
N ASP A 113 20.90 14.16 31.91
CA ASP A 113 19.58 14.07 31.28
C ASP A 113 19.73 13.27 29.98
N ILE A 114 18.69 12.52 29.64
CA ILE A 114 18.68 11.68 28.44
C ILE A 114 17.69 12.25 27.43
N PHE A 115 18.19 12.57 26.24
CA PHE A 115 17.33 12.86 25.11
C PHE A 115 16.81 11.54 24.53
N PHE A 116 15.51 11.32 24.66
CA PHE A 116 14.79 10.20 24.07
C PHE A 116 14.16 10.64 22.75
N GLN A 117 14.37 9.86 21.70
CA GLN A 117 13.73 10.08 20.40
C GLN A 117 13.19 8.77 19.84
N VAL A 118 12.02 8.82 19.20
CA VAL A 118 11.43 7.68 18.49
C VAL A 118 10.87 8.11 17.16
N GLN A 119 10.97 7.22 16.17
CA GLN A 119 10.34 7.33 14.88
C GLN A 119 9.77 5.99 14.44
N THR A 120 8.56 6.00 13.94
CA THR A 120 7.94 4.85 13.29
C THR A 120 7.66 5.19 11.83
N THR A 121 8.13 4.33 10.93
CA THR A 121 7.83 4.36 9.51
C THR A 121 7.25 3.02 9.07
N TYR A 122 6.60 3.00 7.91
CA TYR A 122 6.21 1.76 7.27
C TYR A 122 6.55 1.80 5.78
N ASN A 123 6.75 0.62 5.21
CA ASN A 123 6.88 0.43 3.78
C ASN A 123 5.97 -0.71 3.33
N ILE A 124 5.48 -0.63 2.10
CA ILE A 124 4.79 -1.73 1.43
C ILE A 124 5.82 -2.40 0.53
N ASP A 125 5.83 -3.73 0.50
CA ASP A 125 6.73 -4.48 -0.38
C ASP A 125 6.59 -4.01 -1.83
N ALA A 126 7.71 -3.69 -2.48
CA ALA A 126 7.71 -3.17 -3.84
C ALA A 126 7.16 -4.19 -4.86
N ASN A 127 7.22 -5.48 -4.52
CA ASN A 127 6.69 -6.57 -5.34
C ASN A 127 5.22 -6.90 -5.04
N TYR A 128 4.56 -6.14 -4.15
CA TYR A 128 3.16 -6.37 -3.84
C TYR A 128 2.25 -5.97 -5.01
N LEU A 129 1.59 -6.96 -5.60
CA LEU A 129 0.60 -6.79 -6.65
C LEU A 129 -0.80 -7.08 -6.07
N GLY A 130 -1.48 -6.04 -5.60
CA GLY A 130 -2.80 -6.14 -4.98
C GLY A 130 -3.38 -4.77 -4.61
N GLU A 131 -4.54 -4.75 -3.97
CA GLU A 131 -5.15 -3.52 -3.48
C GLU A 131 -4.30 -2.88 -2.38
N MET A 132 -3.95 -1.62 -2.55
CA MET A 132 -3.08 -0.92 -1.61
C MET A 132 -3.76 -0.83 -0.23
N PRO A 133 -3.10 -1.29 0.85
CA PRO A 133 -3.70 -1.25 2.17
C PRO A 133 -3.90 0.21 2.61
N PRO A 134 -4.99 0.51 3.35
CA PRO A 134 -5.34 1.88 3.73
C PRO A 134 -4.22 2.52 4.55
N THR A 135 -3.99 3.83 4.37
CA THR A 135 -2.99 4.57 5.13
C THR A 135 -3.27 4.41 6.63
N PRO A 136 -2.31 3.91 7.43
CA PRO A 136 -2.47 3.79 8.86
C PRO A 136 -2.79 5.14 9.51
N VAL A 137 -3.77 5.16 10.41
CA VAL A 137 -4.05 6.35 11.23
C VAL A 137 -2.88 6.54 12.20
N PRO A 138 -2.23 7.72 12.24
CA PRO A 138 -1.12 7.97 13.14
C PRO A 138 -1.48 7.68 14.60
N THR A 139 -0.68 6.82 15.25
CA THR A 139 -0.82 6.48 16.66
C THR A 139 0.50 6.66 17.39
N THR A 140 0.43 7.07 18.65
CA THR A 140 1.62 7.18 19.49
C THR A 140 2.11 5.78 19.91
N PRO A 141 3.39 5.44 19.68
CA PRO A 141 3.98 4.20 20.18
C PRO A 141 3.87 4.09 21.71
N ASN A 142 3.46 2.92 22.20
CA ASN A 142 3.22 2.71 23.63
C ASN A 142 4.45 2.99 24.52
N ILE A 143 5.68 2.88 23.99
CA ILE A 143 6.89 3.26 24.72
C ILE A 143 6.89 4.74 25.13
N VAL A 144 6.38 5.62 24.28
CA VAL A 144 6.28 7.06 24.59
C VAL A 144 5.32 7.26 25.75
N LYS A 145 4.14 6.65 25.67
CA LYS A 145 3.15 6.70 26.76
C LYS A 145 3.74 6.20 28.08
N ARG A 146 4.44 5.07 28.08
CA ARG A 146 5.10 4.50 29.27
C ARG A 146 6.10 5.46 29.91
N ILE A 147 6.90 6.15 29.10
CA ILE A 147 7.89 7.13 29.58
C ILE A 147 7.18 8.36 30.16
N LEU A 148 6.19 8.91 29.45
CA LEU A 148 5.45 10.10 29.88
C LEU A 148 4.63 9.89 31.16
N THR A 149 4.13 8.67 31.40
CA THR A 149 3.33 8.34 32.59
C THR A 149 4.15 7.71 33.72
N SER A 150 5.48 7.64 33.59
CA SER A 150 6.32 7.02 34.60
C SER A 150 6.35 7.83 35.90
N SER A 151 6.30 7.14 37.04
CA SER A 151 6.49 7.77 38.36
C SER A 151 7.95 7.96 38.73
N THR A 152 8.89 7.33 38.00
CA THR A 152 10.32 7.36 38.32
C THR A 152 11.06 8.48 37.61
N MET A 153 10.55 8.92 36.45
CA MET A 153 11.17 9.92 35.57
C MET A 153 10.17 10.98 35.17
N ILE A 154 10.67 12.14 34.73
CA ILE A 154 9.85 13.25 34.26
C ILE A 154 10.41 13.71 32.92
N SER A 155 9.52 14.02 31.97
CA SER A 155 9.86 14.41 30.61
C SER A 155 9.75 15.92 30.41
N TYR A 156 10.60 16.52 29.59
CA TYR A 156 10.68 17.97 29.36
C TYR A 156 10.93 18.32 27.90
N SER A 157 10.43 19.48 27.49
CA SER A 157 10.78 20.13 26.24
C SER A 157 11.10 21.59 26.53
N GLY A 158 12.38 21.95 26.49
CA GLY A 158 12.86 23.20 27.06
C GLY A 158 12.56 23.28 28.56
N ASN A 159 11.96 24.39 28.99
CA ASN A 159 11.65 24.73 30.37
C ASN A 159 10.32 24.16 30.88
N ALA A 160 9.49 23.55 30.03
CA ALA A 160 8.19 23.00 30.43
C ALA A 160 8.22 21.47 30.52
N GLU A 161 7.54 20.98 31.54
CA GLU A 161 7.25 19.57 31.71
C GLU A 161 6.31 19.10 30.61
N PHE A 162 6.68 17.98 30.01
CA PHE A 162 5.96 17.38 28.90
C PHE A 162 4.85 16.47 29.45
N SER A 163 3.59 16.89 29.29
CA SER A 163 2.40 16.10 29.65
C SER A 163 1.88 15.30 28.46
N GLY A 164 1.38 14.09 28.72
CA GLY A 164 0.66 13.28 27.72
C GLY A 164 -0.81 13.67 27.53
N ASN A 165 -1.30 14.65 28.29
CA ASN A 165 -2.68 15.16 28.27
C ASN A 165 -2.69 16.66 27.95
N ALA A 166 -3.87 17.22 27.69
CA ALA A 166 -3.99 18.65 27.46
C ALA A 166 -3.80 19.43 28.78
N THR A 167 -3.06 20.54 28.70
CA THR A 167 -2.81 21.42 29.86
C THR A 167 -3.81 22.57 29.86
N LEU A 168 -4.67 22.62 30.88
CA LEU A 168 -5.56 23.76 31.12
C LEU A 168 -4.75 24.94 31.67
N LEU A 169 -4.83 26.08 31.00
CA LEU A 169 -4.22 27.34 31.43
C LEU A 169 -5.16 28.11 32.37
N HIS A 170 -4.58 28.86 33.30
CA HIS A 170 -5.29 29.70 34.25
C HIS A 170 -4.85 31.17 34.11
N LEU A 171 -5.65 32.06 34.68
CA LEU A 171 -5.27 33.47 34.79
C LEU A 171 -3.93 33.58 35.55
N GLY A 172 -2.97 34.31 34.99
CA GLY A 172 -1.61 34.45 35.50
C GLY A 172 -0.58 33.50 34.87
N ASP A 173 -1.01 32.53 34.05
CA ASP A 173 -0.09 31.62 33.35
C ASP A 173 0.53 32.26 32.08
N GLY A 174 0.12 33.47 31.69
CA GLY A 174 0.51 34.11 30.43
C GLY A 174 2.02 34.30 30.28
N ASP A 175 2.70 34.78 31.33
CA ASP A 175 4.16 34.95 31.34
C ASP A 175 4.90 33.62 31.22
N ARG A 176 4.42 32.58 31.92
CA ARG A 176 5.01 31.25 31.87
C ARG A 176 4.81 30.61 30.50
N PHE A 177 3.62 30.73 29.93
CA PHE A 177 3.32 30.24 28.59
C PHE A 177 4.16 30.97 27.54
N ARG A 178 4.31 32.29 27.65
CA ARG A 178 5.15 33.09 26.76
C ARG A 178 6.61 32.67 26.85
N SER A 179 7.13 32.53 28.07
CA SER A 179 8.49 32.06 28.34
C SER A 179 8.75 30.67 27.77
N HIS A 180 7.73 29.81 27.72
CA HIS A 180 7.83 28.49 27.08
C HIS A 180 7.87 28.57 25.55
N LEU A 181 7.12 29.49 24.94
CA LEU A 181 7.15 29.71 23.49
C LEU A 181 8.50 30.26 22.99
N ASP A 182 9.11 31.13 23.80
CA ASP A 182 10.41 31.78 23.52
C ASP A 182 11.61 30.84 23.76
N ASP A 183 11.40 29.72 24.44
CA ASP A 183 12.46 28.78 24.74
C ASP A 183 13.00 28.10 23.47
N LEU A 184 14.22 28.47 23.07
CA LEU A 184 14.92 27.89 21.94
C LEU A 184 15.41 26.46 22.23
N ALA A 185 15.44 25.99 23.47
CA ALA A 185 15.72 24.60 23.80
C ALA A 185 14.47 23.69 23.65
N ARG A 186 13.29 24.27 23.36
CA ARG A 186 12.06 23.51 23.13
C ARG A 186 12.21 22.61 21.90
N SER A 187 12.05 21.31 22.14
CA SER A 187 12.10 20.26 21.11
C SER A 187 10.78 20.11 20.33
N CYS A 188 9.63 20.38 20.95
CA CYS A 188 8.32 20.05 20.36
C CYS A 188 7.46 21.29 20.08
N PRO A 189 6.66 21.30 19.00
CA PRO A 189 5.66 22.33 18.77
C PRO A 189 4.61 22.41 19.91
N VAL A 190 4.01 23.58 20.06
CA VAL A 190 2.94 23.86 21.03
C VAL A 190 1.65 24.14 20.26
N ILE A 191 0.53 23.60 20.73
CA ILE A 191 -0.80 23.86 20.18
C ILE A 191 -1.62 24.56 21.25
N LEU A 192 -2.18 25.73 20.93
CA LEU A 192 -3.14 26.43 21.78
C LEU A 192 -4.54 26.30 21.18
N ILE A 193 -5.45 25.75 21.98
CA ILE A 193 -6.87 25.61 21.64
C ILE A 193 -7.65 26.64 22.46
N THR A 194 -8.51 27.39 21.78
CA THR A 194 -9.39 28.37 22.42
C THR A 194 -10.84 27.95 22.29
N PRO A 195 -11.68 28.24 23.30
CA PRO A 195 -13.12 27.96 23.23
C PRO A 195 -13.81 28.97 22.31
N VAL A 196 -14.92 28.56 21.70
CA VAL A 196 -15.83 29.47 20.98
C VAL A 196 -16.40 30.47 21.98
N LYS A 197 -16.38 31.76 21.64
CA LYS A 197 -16.71 32.84 22.58
C LYS A 197 -18.14 32.73 23.13
N GLU A 198 -19.09 32.41 22.25
CA GLU A 198 -20.51 32.34 22.61
C GLU A 198 -20.88 31.06 23.36
N SER A 199 -20.47 29.89 22.84
CA SER A 199 -20.88 28.60 23.41
C SER A 199 -19.97 28.10 24.52
N GLY A 200 -18.70 28.53 24.54
CA GLY A 200 -17.66 27.97 25.42
C GLY A 200 -17.14 26.59 24.95
N ASN A 201 -17.63 26.05 23.84
CA ASN A 201 -17.24 24.73 23.36
C ASN A 201 -15.90 24.79 22.59
N TYR A 202 -15.17 23.67 22.58
CA TYR A 202 -13.99 23.51 21.75
C TYR A 202 -14.36 22.87 20.40
N LEU A 203 -13.84 23.43 19.31
CA LEU A 203 -14.04 22.89 17.95
C LEU A 203 -13.08 21.74 17.61
N VAL A 204 -12.13 21.47 18.49
CA VAL A 204 -11.18 20.35 18.46
C VAL A 204 -11.15 19.77 19.86
N ASP A 205 -11.30 18.45 20.01
CA ASP A 205 -11.18 17.81 21.32
C ASP A 205 -9.72 17.91 21.81
N PRO A 206 -9.45 18.64 22.91
CA PRO A 206 -8.09 18.82 23.38
C PRO A 206 -7.43 17.53 23.86
N GLU A 207 -8.18 16.68 24.55
CA GLU A 207 -7.66 15.44 25.13
C GLU A 207 -7.40 14.38 24.06
N LYS A 208 -8.31 14.26 23.09
CA LYS A 208 -8.13 13.34 21.96
C LYS A 208 -6.94 13.77 21.09
N LEU A 209 -6.77 15.08 20.86
CA LEU A 209 -5.61 15.59 20.13
C LEU A 209 -4.31 15.38 20.92
N ALA A 210 -4.29 15.70 22.22
CA ALA A 210 -3.12 15.49 23.08
C ALA A 210 -2.70 14.02 23.09
N LYS A 211 -3.65 13.09 23.22
CA LYS A 211 -3.40 11.64 23.17
C LYS A 211 -2.78 11.19 21.84
N ARG A 212 -3.22 11.73 20.70
CA ARG A 212 -2.65 11.41 19.37
C ARG A 212 -1.26 11.99 19.15
N LEU A 213 -0.92 13.08 19.86
CA LEU A 213 0.34 13.81 19.72
C LEU A 213 1.27 13.64 20.93
N GLN A 214 1.05 12.63 21.77
CA GLN A 214 1.83 12.38 22.98
C GLN A 214 3.32 12.28 22.69
N GLY A 215 4.10 13.27 23.08
CA GLY A 215 5.54 13.36 22.83
C GLY A 215 5.86 14.25 21.62
N ALA A 216 4.99 14.25 20.60
CA ALA A 216 5.19 15.00 19.36
C ALA A 216 4.81 16.48 19.46
N ALA A 217 3.79 16.84 20.24
CA ALA A 217 3.41 18.23 20.51
C ALA A 217 2.81 18.39 21.90
N GLN A 218 2.91 19.58 22.48
CA GLN A 218 2.19 19.93 23.71
C GLN A 218 0.89 20.65 23.38
N VAL A 219 -0.21 20.23 24.01
CA VAL A 219 -1.53 20.83 23.80
C VAL A 219 -1.92 21.63 25.04
N PHE A 220 -2.18 22.92 24.85
CA PHE A 220 -2.65 23.84 25.86
C PHE A 220 -4.04 24.35 25.51
N VAL A 221 -4.84 24.64 26.54
CA VAL A 221 -6.25 24.99 26.40
C VAL A 221 -6.57 26.20 27.26
N LEU A 222 -7.25 27.18 26.68
CA LEU A 222 -7.84 28.28 27.46
C LEU A 222 -9.21 27.86 28.03
N PRO A 223 -9.54 28.21 29.28
CA PRO A 223 -10.79 27.84 29.92
C PRO A 223 -11.98 28.57 29.26
N PRO A 224 -13.18 27.94 29.22
CA PRO A 224 -14.36 28.56 28.67
C PRO A 224 -14.83 29.75 29.53
N LYS A 225 -15.46 30.73 28.87
CA LYS A 225 -16.15 31.87 29.52
C LYS A 225 -15.26 32.68 30.49
N ASN A 226 -13.97 32.83 30.19
CA ASN A 226 -13.05 33.66 30.95
C ASN A 226 -12.44 34.73 30.02
N ASN A 227 -12.91 35.98 30.15
CA ASN A 227 -12.41 37.09 29.33
C ASN A 227 -11.06 37.61 29.84
N ASP A 228 -10.81 37.56 31.15
CA ASP A 228 -9.58 38.08 31.76
C ASP A 228 -8.35 37.34 31.25
N ILE A 229 -8.42 36.01 31.15
CA ILE A 229 -7.31 35.21 30.59
C ILE A 229 -7.12 35.47 29.09
N LEU A 230 -8.20 35.75 28.34
CA LEU A 230 -8.09 36.09 26.92
C LEU A 230 -7.37 37.43 26.73
N ASP A 231 -7.66 38.42 27.58
CA ASP A 231 -7.00 39.72 27.53
C ASP A 231 -5.54 39.63 28.01
N GLU A 232 -5.23 38.86 29.05
CA GLU A 232 -3.87 38.54 29.47
C GLU A 232 -3.07 37.93 28.29
N PHE A 233 -3.58 36.86 27.68
CA PHE A 233 -2.90 36.19 26.57
C PHE A 233 -2.81 37.07 25.32
N ARG A 234 -3.75 37.99 25.11
CA ARG A 234 -3.65 38.99 24.03
C ARG A 234 -2.46 39.92 24.24
N VAL A 235 -2.24 40.38 25.47
CA VAL A 235 -1.08 41.22 25.82
C VAL A 235 0.21 40.43 25.66
N MET A 236 0.30 39.24 26.25
CA MET A 236 1.54 38.44 26.28
C MET A 236 1.96 37.90 24.90
N LEU A 237 1.00 37.44 24.09
CA LEU A 237 1.28 36.90 22.76
C LEU A 237 1.37 37.99 21.70
N GLY A 238 0.71 39.13 21.90
CA GLY A 238 0.62 40.19 20.90
C GLY A 238 -0.23 39.83 19.68
N ARG A 239 -0.52 40.83 18.84
CA ARG A 239 -1.53 40.75 17.77
C ARG A 239 -1.29 39.63 16.75
N LYS A 240 -0.03 39.30 16.42
CA LYS A 240 0.30 38.33 15.36
C LYS A 240 0.12 36.88 15.80
N LEU A 241 0.33 36.59 17.09
CA LEU A 241 0.38 35.24 17.66
C LEU A 241 -0.83 34.91 18.54
N PHE A 242 -1.64 35.90 18.87
CA PHE A 242 -2.88 35.71 19.62
C PHE A 242 -3.88 34.80 18.88
N THR A 243 -4.65 34.03 19.65
CA THR A 243 -5.62 33.03 19.19
C THR A 243 -6.90 33.20 20.02
N TYR A 244 -8.08 33.11 19.40
CA TYR A 244 -9.35 33.40 20.04
C TYR A 244 -10.53 32.75 19.31
N ASP A 245 -11.70 32.71 19.97
CA ASP A 245 -13.00 32.36 19.40
C ASP A 245 -13.02 31.04 18.62
N GLY A 246 -12.74 29.95 19.32
CA GLY A 246 -12.74 28.61 18.75
C GLY A 246 -11.54 28.32 17.85
N ALA A 247 -10.64 29.29 17.62
CA ALA A 247 -9.47 29.10 16.79
C ALA A 247 -8.42 28.23 17.50
N VAL A 248 -7.58 27.61 16.69
CA VAL A 248 -6.44 26.81 17.13
C VAL A 248 -5.18 27.30 16.44
N ARG A 249 -4.08 27.42 17.19
CA ARG A 249 -2.78 27.82 16.65
C ARG A 249 -1.67 26.84 17.02
N LEU A 250 -0.82 26.56 16.05
CA LEU A 250 0.37 25.71 16.17
C LEU A 250 1.62 26.60 16.18
N TYR A 251 2.32 26.62 17.31
CA TYR A 251 3.57 27.34 17.53
C TYR A 251 4.78 26.42 17.33
N LEU A 252 5.44 26.58 16.18
CA LEU A 252 6.78 26.03 15.94
C LEU A 252 7.83 26.69 16.86
N GLN A 253 9.02 26.10 16.94
CA GLN A 253 10.18 26.68 17.64
C GLN A 253 10.61 28.02 17.02
N GLY A 254 11.23 28.89 17.83
CA GLY A 254 11.74 30.20 17.40
C GLY A 254 10.61 31.19 17.17
N VAL A 255 9.74 31.35 18.17
CA VAL A 255 8.66 32.32 18.14
C VAL A 255 9.24 33.73 18.24
N ASP A 256 8.97 34.57 17.25
CA ASP A 256 9.38 35.97 17.26
C ASP A 256 8.22 36.85 16.79
N ASN A 257 7.80 37.79 17.64
CA ASN A 257 6.72 38.74 17.32
C ASN A 257 7.16 39.84 16.35
N ASN A 258 8.45 40.12 16.28
CA ASN A 258 9.00 41.18 15.45
C ASN A 258 9.08 40.73 13.99
N SER A 259 9.29 39.43 13.75
CA SER A 259 9.27 38.84 12.42
C SER A 259 7.98 39.17 11.64
N PRO A 260 8.08 39.66 10.39
CA PRO A 260 6.94 39.85 9.50
C PRO A 260 6.22 38.54 9.14
N THR A 261 6.92 37.41 9.19
CA THR A 261 6.41 36.09 8.79
C THR A 261 5.91 35.24 9.96
N ALA A 262 5.96 35.76 11.18
CA ALA A 262 5.56 35.06 12.40
C ALA A 262 4.16 34.43 12.30
N SER A 263 3.17 35.20 11.84
CA SER A 263 1.79 34.73 11.70
C SER A 263 1.62 33.58 10.70
N PHE A 264 2.49 33.51 9.67
CA PHE A 264 2.45 32.46 8.65
C PHE A 264 3.19 31.20 9.10
N ARG A 265 4.34 31.37 9.78
CA ARG A 265 5.14 30.25 10.32
C ARG A 265 4.36 29.49 11.40
N HIS A 266 3.70 30.22 12.30
CA HIS A 266 2.91 29.64 13.39
C HIS A 266 1.45 29.48 12.96
N ARG A 267 1.17 28.35 12.30
CA ARG A 267 -0.09 28.05 11.60
C ARG A 267 -1.31 28.34 12.48
N PHE A 268 -2.19 29.20 11.99
CA PHE A 268 -3.44 29.60 12.63
C PHE A 268 -4.64 29.10 11.82
N VAL A 269 -5.60 28.46 12.48
CA VAL A 269 -6.86 28.01 11.86
C VAL A 269 -8.01 28.63 12.62
N THR A 270 -8.84 29.39 11.91
CA THR A 270 -9.98 30.12 12.48
C THR A 270 -11.07 29.19 12.96
N GLY A 271 -11.84 29.61 13.98
CA GLY A 271 -13.00 28.86 14.45
C GLY A 271 -14.01 28.58 13.32
N LYS A 272 -14.29 29.56 12.45
CA LYS A 272 -15.16 29.38 11.28
C LYS A 272 -14.73 28.21 10.39
N LYS A 273 -13.42 28.07 10.13
CA LYS A 273 -12.89 26.99 9.28
C LYS A 273 -12.97 25.64 9.99
N LEU A 274 -12.69 25.60 11.30
CA LEU A 274 -12.79 24.37 12.10
C LEU A 274 -14.25 23.89 12.21
N LEU A 275 -15.19 24.82 12.36
CA LEU A 275 -16.63 24.51 12.36
C LEU A 275 -17.08 23.89 11.04
N GLN A 276 -16.59 24.40 9.90
CA GLN A 276 -16.90 23.85 8.57
C GLN A 276 -16.29 22.46 8.33
N LEU A 277 -15.11 22.18 8.88
CA LEU A 277 -14.46 20.88 8.77
C LEU A 277 -15.14 19.82 9.63
N GLY A 278 -15.68 20.23 10.79
CA GLY A 278 -16.08 19.30 11.83
C GLY A 278 -14.91 18.85 12.69
N GLN A 279 -15.23 18.32 13.88
CA GLN A 279 -14.26 18.09 14.94
C GLN A 279 -13.22 17.02 14.58
N GLU A 280 -13.63 15.91 13.95
CA GLU A 280 -12.72 14.80 13.61
C GLU A 280 -11.70 15.16 12.53
N ASP A 281 -12.14 15.84 11.47
CA ASP A 281 -11.25 16.30 10.40
C ASP A 281 -10.32 17.41 10.88
N ALA A 282 -10.80 18.26 11.79
CA ALA A 282 -9.96 19.25 12.44
C ALA A 282 -8.85 18.60 13.29
N GLU A 283 -9.17 17.58 14.10
CA GLU A 283 -8.15 16.81 14.83
C GLU A 283 -7.12 16.18 13.87
N LYS A 284 -7.61 15.54 12.79
CA LYS A 284 -6.75 14.91 11.79
C LYS A 284 -5.84 15.91 11.11
N LEU A 285 -6.34 17.11 10.80
CA LEU A 285 -5.56 18.20 10.21
C LEU A 285 -4.33 18.56 11.05
N PHE A 286 -4.50 18.68 12.37
CA PHE A 286 -3.40 19.00 13.28
C PHE A 286 -2.47 17.81 13.50
N ALA A 287 -3.02 16.60 13.66
CA ALA A 287 -2.22 15.39 13.80
C ALA A 287 -1.31 15.17 12.57
N ASP A 288 -1.87 15.25 11.36
CA ASP A 288 -1.13 15.12 10.12
C ASP A 288 -0.10 16.24 9.94
N ALA A 289 -0.43 17.47 10.33
CA ALA A 289 0.49 18.59 10.25
C ALA A 289 1.74 18.40 11.11
N VAL A 290 1.60 17.87 12.32
CA VAL A 290 2.73 17.62 13.22
C VAL A 290 3.52 16.39 12.77
N LEU A 291 2.82 15.27 12.53
CA LEU A 291 3.47 13.97 12.34
C LEU A 291 4.04 13.81 10.93
N ARG A 292 3.33 14.25 9.87
CA ARG A 292 3.81 14.08 8.48
C ARG A 292 4.84 15.10 8.06
N LYS A 293 4.71 16.36 8.51
CA LYS A 293 5.71 17.40 8.23
C LYS A 293 6.93 17.31 9.13
N ASN A 294 6.97 16.30 10.00
CA ASN A 294 8.15 15.98 10.77
C ASN A 294 8.65 17.18 11.61
N LEU A 295 7.70 17.89 12.23
CA LEU A 295 7.95 19.16 12.92
C LEU A 295 8.72 19.00 14.24
N SER A 296 8.85 17.76 14.72
CA SER A 296 9.56 17.38 15.94
C SER A 296 10.84 16.59 15.59
N TYR A 297 11.48 16.93 14.47
CA TYR A 297 12.74 16.32 14.07
C TYR A 297 13.93 16.93 14.79
N HIS A 298 14.84 16.07 15.25
CA HIS A 298 16.10 16.49 15.84
C HIS A 298 17.25 15.84 15.08
N SER A 299 17.86 16.61 14.16
CA SER A 299 19.02 16.16 13.38
C SER A 299 20.29 16.00 14.20
N ASN A 300 20.34 16.60 15.40
CA ASN A 300 21.54 16.65 16.23
C ASN A 300 21.72 15.40 17.09
N TYR A 301 20.69 14.55 17.21
CA TYR A 301 20.72 13.35 18.02
C TYR A 301 20.60 12.11 17.13
N PRO A 302 21.54 11.15 17.20
CA PRO A 302 21.46 9.90 16.46
C PRO A 302 20.20 9.12 16.81
N LEU A 303 19.45 8.71 15.79
CA LEU A 303 18.17 8.00 15.92
C LEU A 303 18.28 6.52 15.54
N SER A 304 19.16 6.19 14.60
CA SER A 304 19.33 4.82 14.09
C SER A 304 20.68 4.22 14.50
N PRO A 305 20.79 2.87 14.57
CA PRO A 305 22.08 2.22 14.80
C PRO A 305 23.18 2.66 13.84
N ASP A 306 22.84 2.87 12.57
CA ASP A 306 23.78 3.33 11.54
C ASP A 306 24.23 4.78 11.78
N GLU A 307 23.34 5.65 12.26
CA GLU A 307 23.69 7.01 12.68
C GLU A 307 24.60 7.03 13.91
N VAL A 308 24.39 6.15 14.90
CA VAL A 308 25.29 6.03 16.07
C VAL A 308 26.69 5.61 15.63
N ILE A 309 26.78 4.58 14.78
CA ILE A 309 28.04 4.12 14.18
C ILE A 309 28.72 5.28 13.42
N SER A 310 27.97 6.01 12.59
CA SER A 310 28.49 7.13 11.81
C SER A 310 28.92 8.32 12.68
N PHE A 311 28.15 8.62 13.72
CA PHE A 311 28.44 9.68 14.69
C PHE A 311 29.76 9.38 15.41
N PHE A 312 29.94 8.15 15.89
CA PHE A 312 31.16 7.76 16.57
C PHE A 312 32.38 7.72 15.63
N ARG A 313 32.21 7.25 14.38
CA ARG A 313 33.26 7.35 13.35
C ARG A 313 33.77 8.78 13.20
N LYS A 314 32.86 9.76 13.11
CA LYS A 314 33.22 11.19 13.03
C LYS A 314 33.95 11.69 14.28
N GLN A 315 33.48 11.30 15.47
CA GLN A 315 34.12 11.68 16.74
C GLN A 315 35.54 11.10 16.86
N ARG A 316 35.75 9.83 16.48
CA ARG A 316 37.06 9.19 16.46
C ARG A 316 38.04 9.89 15.51
N ILE A 317 37.56 10.36 14.35
CA ILE A 317 38.36 11.15 13.41
C ILE A 317 38.79 12.49 14.05
N ILE A 318 37.88 13.17 14.75
CA ILE A 318 38.16 14.43 15.44
C ILE A 318 39.20 14.21 16.55
N GLU A 319 39.03 13.16 17.37
CA GLU A 319 39.99 12.77 18.41
C GLU A 319 41.40 12.59 17.83
N LEU A 320 41.54 11.78 16.78
CA LEU A 320 42.84 11.48 16.16
C LEU A 320 43.47 12.73 15.55
N LYS A 321 42.66 13.62 14.95
CA LYS A 321 43.12 14.93 14.46
C LYS A 321 43.60 15.85 15.60
N ASN A 322 42.94 15.82 16.75
CA ASN A 322 43.30 16.64 17.91
C ASN A 322 44.58 16.11 18.58
N ARG A 323 44.76 14.78 18.67
CA ARG A 323 46.02 14.17 19.15
C ARG A 323 47.22 14.46 18.24
N LYS A 324 47.01 14.51 16.92
CA LYS A 324 48.03 14.90 15.92
C LYS A 324 48.57 16.33 16.10
N LYS A 325 47.79 17.25 16.68
CA LYS A 325 48.27 18.61 17.01
C LYS A 325 49.09 18.67 18.31
N GLY A 326 49.10 17.59 19.09
CA GLY A 326 49.67 17.52 20.44
C GLY A 326 51.14 17.14 20.51
N GLU A 327 51.59 16.03 19.89
CA GLU A 327 53.01 15.59 19.85
C GLU A 327 53.14 14.27 19.05
N ALA A 328 54.35 13.93 18.61
CA ALA A 328 54.66 12.87 17.63
C ALA A 328 54.16 11.46 17.99
N SER A 329 53.18 10.94 17.24
CA SER A 329 52.82 9.51 17.24
C SER A 329 53.89 8.67 16.53
N SER A 330 54.17 7.48 17.07
CA SER A 330 55.10 6.50 16.47
C SER A 330 54.70 6.17 15.02
N ILE A 331 55.69 6.00 14.13
CA ILE A 331 55.50 5.67 12.71
C ILE A 331 54.56 4.47 12.50
N ASP A 332 54.57 3.50 13.41
CA ASP A 332 53.72 2.30 13.37
C ASP A 332 52.22 2.62 13.59
N GLU A 333 51.90 3.59 14.44
CA GLU A 333 50.52 4.05 14.66
C GLU A 333 50.00 4.85 13.45
N ILE A 334 50.89 5.57 12.77
CA ILE A 334 50.59 6.27 11.51
C ILE A 334 50.33 5.27 10.39
N GLN A 335 51.08 4.17 10.34
CA GLN A 335 50.91 3.10 9.36
C GLN A 335 49.56 2.40 9.54
N GLN A 336 49.22 2.01 10.78
CA GLN A 336 47.93 1.40 11.10
C GLN A 336 46.74 2.34 10.83
N PHE A 337 46.91 3.65 11.06
CA PHE A 337 45.90 4.67 10.75
C PHE A 337 45.69 4.85 9.24
N ASN A 338 46.78 4.92 8.47
CA ASN A 338 46.70 4.98 7.02
C ASN A 338 46.00 3.73 6.48
N GLU A 339 46.36 2.54 6.95
CA GLU A 339 45.70 1.29 6.53
C GLU A 339 44.21 1.28 6.84
N MET A 340 43.79 1.79 8.01
CA MET A 340 42.37 1.89 8.36
C MET A 340 41.63 2.91 7.48
N LEU A 341 42.22 4.08 7.21
CA LEU A 341 41.64 5.07 6.28
C LEU A 341 41.59 4.57 4.84
N TRP A 342 42.61 3.83 4.39
CA TRP A 342 42.65 3.21 3.07
C TRP A 342 41.56 2.16 2.92
N LYS A 343 41.38 1.31 3.94
CA LYS A 343 40.31 0.31 3.97
C LYS A 343 38.91 0.96 3.98
N ASP A 344 38.73 2.03 4.76
CA ASP A 344 37.46 2.75 4.80
C ASP A 344 37.17 3.48 3.48
N ASN A 345 38.19 4.08 2.85
CA ASN A 345 38.04 4.67 1.53
C ASN A 345 37.73 3.61 0.48
N ASP A 346 38.34 2.43 0.56
CA ASP A 346 38.07 1.30 -0.33
C ASP A 346 36.63 0.77 -0.14
N ASP A 347 36.16 0.62 1.09
CA ASP A 347 34.79 0.20 1.38
C ASP A 347 33.75 1.26 0.98
N LEU A 348 34.05 2.55 1.17
CA LEU A 348 33.22 3.64 0.67
C LEU A 348 33.20 3.69 -0.85
N GLN A 349 34.36 3.49 -1.50
CA GLN A 349 34.45 3.46 -2.96
C GLN A 349 33.65 2.30 -3.53
N LYS A 350 33.79 1.09 -2.99
CA LYS A 350 32.93 -0.06 -3.36
C LYS A 350 31.45 0.26 -3.22
N ARG A 351 31.07 0.98 -2.16
CA ARG A 351 29.67 1.35 -1.96
C ARG A 351 29.19 2.40 -2.95
N VAL A 352 30.05 3.34 -3.34
CA VAL A 352 29.79 4.28 -4.43
C VAL A 352 29.61 3.51 -5.73
N ASP A 353 30.53 2.60 -6.07
CA ASP A 353 30.47 1.78 -7.29
C ASP A 353 29.19 0.92 -7.34
N GLU A 354 28.81 0.30 -6.21
CA GLU A 354 27.55 -0.45 -6.09
C GLU A 354 26.31 0.43 -6.30
N LEU A 355 26.31 1.66 -5.78
CA LEU A 355 25.20 2.59 -5.92
C LEU A 355 25.14 3.17 -7.33
N GLU A 356 26.28 3.48 -7.95
CA GLU A 356 26.39 3.89 -9.35
C GLU A 356 25.92 2.78 -10.29
N GLY A 357 26.29 1.52 -10.02
CA GLY A 357 25.77 0.37 -10.75
C GLY A 357 24.25 0.23 -10.67
N LYS A 358 23.68 0.44 -9.48
CA LYS A 358 22.21 0.46 -9.31
C LYS A 358 21.54 1.64 -9.99
N ILE A 359 22.17 2.81 -10.00
CA ILE A 359 21.68 3.98 -10.74
C ILE A 359 21.65 3.66 -12.24
N GLY A 360 22.72 3.08 -12.78
CA GLY A 360 22.76 2.64 -14.18
C GLY A 360 21.70 1.60 -14.52
N GLU A 361 21.49 0.60 -13.66
CA GLU A 361 20.44 -0.40 -13.84
C GLU A 361 19.03 0.23 -13.83
N LEU A 362 18.78 1.15 -12.89
CA LEU A 362 17.49 1.85 -12.80
C LEU A 362 17.28 2.80 -13.97
N GLN A 363 18.31 3.48 -14.44
CA GLN A 363 18.26 4.33 -15.64
C GLN A 363 17.94 3.49 -16.88
N GLY A 364 18.60 2.34 -17.06
CA GLY A 364 18.29 1.42 -18.16
C GLY A 364 16.85 0.90 -18.12
N LYS A 365 16.31 0.62 -16.93
CA LYS A 365 14.89 0.26 -16.75
C LYS A 365 13.94 1.42 -17.08
N CYS A 366 14.28 2.65 -16.69
CA CYS A 366 13.50 3.83 -17.07
C CYS A 366 13.47 4.02 -18.59
N GLU A 367 14.63 3.94 -19.26
CA GLU A 367 14.73 4.04 -20.72
C GLU A 367 13.94 2.92 -21.41
N GLU A 368 13.98 1.70 -20.88
CA GLU A 368 13.18 0.58 -21.39
C GLU A 368 11.67 0.85 -21.25
N TYR A 369 11.23 1.33 -20.09
CA TYR A 369 9.81 1.66 -19.86
C TYR A 369 9.34 2.85 -20.71
N GLU A 370 10.15 3.89 -20.87
CA GLU A 370 9.86 5.01 -21.78
C GLU A 370 9.75 4.53 -23.24
N GLY A 371 10.63 3.61 -23.66
CA GLY A 371 10.56 2.97 -24.97
C GLY A 371 9.29 2.13 -25.16
N GLN A 372 8.86 1.40 -24.13
CA GLN A 372 7.59 0.64 -24.14
C GLN A 372 6.38 1.58 -24.20
N GLU A 373 6.38 2.65 -23.42
CA GLU A 373 5.32 3.66 -23.39
C GLU A 373 5.16 4.33 -24.76
N SER A 374 6.27 4.74 -25.38
CA SER A 374 6.27 5.31 -26.73
C SER A 374 5.70 4.35 -27.78
N ARG A 375 6.06 3.05 -27.72
CA ARG A 375 5.50 2.02 -28.61
C ARG A 375 4.01 1.81 -28.39
N LEU A 376 3.55 1.79 -27.14
CA LEU A 376 2.14 1.64 -26.79
C LEU A 376 1.34 2.86 -27.24
N ASN A 377 1.86 4.07 -27.03
CA ASN A 377 1.24 5.31 -27.49
C ASN A 377 1.12 5.36 -29.01
N SER A 378 2.17 4.98 -29.75
CA SER A 378 2.12 4.87 -31.21
C SER A 378 1.07 3.84 -31.67
N LYS A 379 0.90 2.74 -30.93
CA LYS A 379 -0.12 1.73 -31.22
C LYS A 379 -1.52 2.22 -30.91
N ILE A 380 -1.70 2.98 -29.83
CA ILE A 380 -2.97 3.64 -29.48
C ILE A 380 -3.34 4.64 -30.56
N GLU A 381 -2.41 5.49 -31.00
CA GLU A 381 -2.65 6.47 -32.06
C GLU A 381 -3.02 5.78 -33.38
N ASN A 382 -2.30 4.72 -33.77
CA ASN A 382 -2.62 3.95 -34.96
C ASN A 382 -4.00 3.27 -34.86
N LEU A 383 -4.33 2.67 -33.72
CA LEU A 383 -5.65 2.07 -33.49
C LEU A 383 -6.77 3.12 -33.48
N GLN A 384 -6.52 4.31 -32.92
CA GLN A 384 -7.46 5.43 -32.96
C GLN A 384 -7.65 5.93 -34.39
N HIS A 385 -6.59 6.01 -35.18
CA HIS A 385 -6.68 6.38 -36.59
C HIS A 385 -7.46 5.33 -37.40
N GLN A 386 -7.19 4.04 -37.20
CA GLN A 386 -7.95 2.93 -37.81
C GLN A 386 -9.42 2.92 -37.37
N LEU A 387 -9.71 3.24 -36.10
CA LEU A 387 -11.08 3.40 -35.60
C LEU A 387 -11.78 4.59 -36.25
N THR A 388 -11.07 5.69 -36.47
CA THR A 388 -11.61 6.90 -37.08
C THR A 388 -11.88 6.70 -38.56
N GLU A 389 -10.97 6.04 -39.28
CA GLU A 389 -11.15 5.62 -40.68
C GLU A 389 -12.31 4.62 -40.83
N LYS A 390 -12.38 3.62 -39.94
CA LYS A 390 -13.53 2.68 -39.93
C LYS A 390 -14.85 3.37 -39.57
N LYS A 391 -14.85 4.37 -38.70
CA LYS A 391 -16.04 5.18 -38.38
C LYS A 391 -16.48 6.07 -39.55
N GLN A 392 -15.53 6.58 -40.35
CA GLN A 392 -15.85 7.39 -41.54
C GLN A 392 -16.31 6.54 -42.73
N HIS A 393 -15.92 5.26 -42.80
CA HIS A 393 -16.31 4.34 -43.87
C HIS A 393 -17.48 3.38 -43.53
N HIS A 394 -18.06 3.46 -42.34
CA HIS A 394 -19.34 2.79 -42.05
C HIS A 394 -20.52 3.74 -42.32
N PRO A 395 -21.42 3.43 -43.28
CA PRO A 395 -22.72 4.11 -43.30
C PRO A 395 -23.38 3.88 -41.95
N GLN A 396 -24.03 4.92 -41.40
CA GLN A 396 -24.76 4.85 -40.14
C GLN A 396 -25.49 3.51 -40.06
N VAL A 397 -25.12 2.67 -39.09
CA VAL A 397 -25.87 1.48 -38.76
C VAL A 397 -27.20 1.98 -38.22
N THR A 398 -28.18 2.14 -39.11
CA THR A 398 -29.59 2.14 -38.74
C THR A 398 -29.79 0.84 -38.01
N ALA A 399 -29.98 0.89 -36.69
CA ALA A 399 -30.33 -0.27 -35.90
C ALA A 399 -31.56 -0.91 -36.56
N ASP A 400 -31.33 -2.02 -37.26
CA ASP A 400 -32.38 -2.81 -37.89
C ASP A 400 -33.41 -3.11 -36.80
N LYS A 401 -34.69 -2.85 -37.08
CA LYS A 401 -35.81 -3.15 -36.17
C LYS A 401 -35.90 -4.64 -35.78
N CYS A 402 -35.03 -5.48 -36.33
CA CYS A 402 -34.88 -6.89 -36.02
C CYS A 402 -34.63 -7.18 -34.53
N PHE A 403 -34.15 -6.25 -33.70
CA PHE A 403 -33.78 -6.54 -32.30
C PHE A 403 -34.78 -6.09 -31.22
N TYR A 404 -35.98 -5.63 -31.60
CA TYR A 404 -36.98 -5.16 -30.61
C TYR A 404 -37.77 -6.29 -29.92
N ASN A 405 -37.80 -7.51 -30.49
CA ASN A 405 -38.55 -8.66 -29.97
C ASN A 405 -37.67 -9.91 -29.94
N TYR A 406 -37.65 -10.67 -28.84
CA TYR A 406 -36.90 -11.94 -28.75
C TYR A 406 -37.33 -12.95 -29.86
N PRO A 407 -36.42 -13.75 -30.43
CA PRO A 407 -36.76 -14.67 -31.52
C PRO A 407 -37.78 -15.71 -31.02
N ASN A 408 -38.93 -15.78 -31.71
CA ASN A 408 -40.03 -16.69 -31.37
C ASN A 408 -40.09 -17.93 -32.27
N SER A 409 -39.08 -18.11 -33.14
CA SER A 409 -38.91 -19.29 -33.99
C SER A 409 -37.42 -19.63 -34.13
N LEU A 410 -37.11 -20.88 -34.48
CA LEU A 410 -35.73 -21.32 -34.67
C LEU A 410 -35.07 -20.64 -35.87
N GLU A 411 -35.83 -20.38 -36.93
CA GLU A 411 -35.38 -19.68 -38.12
C GLU A 411 -35.03 -18.22 -37.79
N MET A 412 -35.84 -17.56 -36.96
CA MET A 412 -35.56 -16.21 -36.49
C MET A 412 -34.31 -16.19 -35.58
N ALA A 413 -34.18 -17.15 -34.67
CA ALA A 413 -33.00 -17.29 -33.81
C ALA A 413 -31.72 -17.54 -34.64
N LEU A 414 -31.80 -18.39 -35.66
CA LEU A 414 -30.68 -18.65 -36.56
C LEU A 414 -30.31 -17.42 -37.41
N HIS A 415 -31.31 -16.73 -37.94
CA HIS A 415 -31.09 -15.50 -38.70
C HIS A 415 -30.40 -14.43 -37.85
N TRP A 416 -30.84 -14.26 -36.60
CA TRP A 416 -30.19 -13.37 -35.64
C TRP A 416 -28.74 -13.78 -35.38
N PHE A 417 -28.52 -15.07 -35.16
CA PHE A 417 -27.19 -15.59 -34.88
C PHE A 417 -26.24 -15.33 -36.06
N GLN A 418 -26.67 -15.59 -37.29
CA GLN A 418 -25.86 -15.33 -38.50
C GLN A 418 -25.54 -13.83 -38.69
N LYS A 419 -26.47 -12.93 -38.32
CA LYS A 419 -26.22 -11.48 -38.36
C LYS A 419 -25.25 -11.01 -37.26
N LEU A 420 -25.37 -11.55 -36.05
CA LEU A 420 -24.60 -11.12 -34.88
C LEU A 420 -23.20 -11.73 -34.83
N PHE A 421 -23.04 -12.96 -35.32
CA PHE A 421 -21.80 -13.73 -35.24
C PHE A 421 -21.31 -14.21 -36.61
N PRO A 422 -20.96 -13.29 -37.53
CA PRO A 422 -20.49 -13.69 -38.85
C PRO A 422 -19.14 -14.43 -38.74
N GLY A 423 -19.01 -15.55 -39.46
CA GLY A 423 -17.70 -16.10 -39.84
C GLY A 423 -17.21 -17.35 -39.10
N HIS A 424 -17.69 -17.68 -37.90
CA HIS A 424 -17.21 -18.90 -37.21
C HIS A 424 -18.03 -20.15 -37.53
N ILE A 425 -19.32 -20.00 -37.82
CA ILE A 425 -20.23 -21.10 -38.12
C ILE A 425 -20.93 -20.82 -39.44
N VAL A 426 -20.93 -21.82 -40.32
CA VAL A 426 -21.65 -21.81 -41.60
C VAL A 426 -22.67 -22.94 -41.61
N PHE A 427 -23.84 -22.67 -42.18
CA PHE A 427 -24.96 -23.62 -42.27
C PHE A 427 -25.16 -23.99 -43.75
N THR A 428 -25.24 -25.28 -44.07
CA THR A 428 -25.52 -25.74 -45.43
C THR A 428 -26.99 -25.53 -45.79
N ALA A 429 -27.31 -25.53 -47.10
CA ALA A 429 -28.70 -25.47 -47.56
C ALA A 429 -29.54 -26.61 -46.96
N ASP A 430 -29.01 -27.83 -47.00
CA ASP A 430 -29.64 -29.01 -46.38
C ASP A 430 -29.90 -28.79 -44.88
N ALA A 431 -28.97 -28.19 -44.13
CA ALA A 431 -29.19 -27.90 -42.72
C ALA A 431 -30.37 -26.93 -42.53
N MET A 432 -30.45 -25.87 -43.34
CA MET A 432 -31.56 -24.91 -43.28
C MET A 432 -32.92 -25.56 -43.59
N GLU A 433 -32.98 -26.45 -44.58
CA GLU A 433 -34.20 -27.20 -44.92
C GLU A 433 -34.62 -28.12 -43.77
N ASN A 434 -33.69 -28.90 -43.22
CA ASN A 434 -33.99 -29.81 -42.11
C ASN A 434 -34.37 -29.08 -40.81
N LEU A 435 -33.90 -27.85 -40.61
CA LEU A 435 -34.30 -27.04 -39.47
C LEU A 435 -35.78 -26.64 -39.56
N ALA A 436 -36.26 -26.28 -40.75
CA ALA A 436 -37.66 -25.92 -40.99
C ALA A 436 -38.61 -27.11 -40.71
N ASP A 437 -38.16 -28.32 -41.06
CA ASP A 437 -38.90 -29.57 -40.83
C ASP A 437 -38.77 -30.11 -39.38
N SER A 438 -38.02 -29.43 -38.51
CA SER A 438 -37.78 -29.88 -37.15
C SER A 438 -39.00 -29.72 -36.23
N THR A 439 -39.27 -30.76 -35.43
CA THR A 439 -40.28 -30.75 -34.37
C THR A 439 -39.83 -30.02 -33.11
N PHE A 440 -38.53 -29.72 -32.98
CA PHE A 440 -37.98 -28.94 -31.87
C PHE A 440 -38.40 -27.47 -32.00
N LYS A 441 -38.77 -26.82 -30.88
CA LYS A 441 -39.26 -25.43 -30.86
C LYS A 441 -38.67 -24.54 -29.77
N ASP A 442 -37.79 -25.07 -28.90
CA ASP A 442 -37.17 -24.29 -27.82
C ASP A 442 -36.04 -23.40 -28.37
N THR A 443 -36.37 -22.13 -28.56
CA THR A 443 -35.48 -21.10 -29.11
C THR A 443 -34.33 -20.73 -28.17
N GLU A 444 -34.53 -20.81 -26.85
CA GLU A 444 -33.51 -20.43 -25.86
C GLU A 444 -32.40 -21.49 -25.82
N THR A 445 -32.78 -22.76 -25.72
CA THR A 445 -31.82 -23.88 -25.78
C THR A 445 -31.09 -23.89 -27.11
N PHE A 446 -31.79 -23.61 -28.22
CA PHE A 446 -31.17 -23.49 -29.55
C PHE A 446 -30.13 -22.38 -29.59
N TRP A 447 -30.50 -21.18 -29.14
CA TRP A 447 -29.64 -20.00 -29.11
C TRP A 447 -28.38 -20.24 -28.27
N ASN A 448 -28.54 -20.72 -27.04
CA ASN A 448 -27.42 -20.99 -26.14
C ASN A 448 -26.46 -22.04 -26.74
N THR A 449 -27.01 -23.05 -27.42
CA THR A 449 -26.21 -24.05 -28.11
C THR A 449 -25.37 -23.42 -29.23
N LEU A 450 -25.96 -22.61 -30.11
CA LEU A 450 -25.23 -21.95 -31.20
C LEU A 450 -24.14 -20.99 -30.70
N VAL A 451 -24.45 -20.21 -29.65
CA VAL A 451 -23.46 -19.32 -29.01
C VAL A 451 -22.30 -20.12 -28.41
N THR A 452 -22.59 -21.24 -27.75
CA THR A 452 -21.53 -22.11 -27.20
C THR A 452 -20.69 -22.75 -28.30
N MET A 453 -21.31 -23.14 -29.44
CA MET A 453 -20.55 -23.61 -30.60
C MET A 453 -19.60 -22.51 -31.12
N HIS A 454 -20.06 -21.26 -31.17
CA HIS A 454 -19.28 -20.12 -31.67
C HIS A 454 -18.10 -19.76 -30.77
N THR A 455 -18.32 -19.72 -29.46
CA THR A 455 -17.33 -19.22 -28.48
C THR A 455 -16.37 -20.31 -28.00
N PHE A 456 -16.83 -21.56 -27.92
CA PHE A 456 -16.04 -22.66 -27.37
C PHE A 456 -15.59 -23.67 -28.43
N LEU A 457 -16.51 -24.25 -29.22
CA LEU A 457 -16.13 -25.31 -30.17
C LEU A 457 -15.24 -24.78 -31.29
N TRP A 458 -15.50 -23.56 -31.76
CA TRP A 458 -14.64 -22.95 -32.78
C TRP A 458 -13.22 -22.73 -32.23
N ASP A 459 -13.08 -22.17 -31.03
CA ASP A 459 -11.78 -21.96 -30.36
C ASP A 459 -11.03 -23.29 -30.14
N TRP A 460 -11.77 -24.34 -29.81
CA TRP A 460 -11.21 -25.67 -29.58
C TRP A 460 -10.72 -26.35 -30.87
N CYS A 461 -11.57 -26.35 -31.90
CA CYS A 461 -11.32 -27.09 -33.14
C CYS A 461 -10.41 -26.32 -34.09
N ILE A 462 -10.57 -25.01 -34.18
CA ILE A 462 -9.90 -24.13 -35.15
C ILE A 462 -8.73 -23.38 -34.50
N ALA A 463 -8.97 -22.64 -33.41
CA ALA A 463 -7.92 -21.82 -32.76
C ALA A 463 -6.92 -22.59 -31.90
N GLY A 464 -7.14 -23.90 -31.68
CA GLY A 464 -6.18 -24.80 -31.05
C GLY A 464 -6.11 -24.74 -29.51
N LYS A 465 -7.07 -24.11 -28.83
CA LYS A 465 -7.11 -24.00 -27.36
C LYS A 465 -7.70 -25.25 -26.70
N ARG A 466 -6.94 -26.36 -26.68
CA ARG A 466 -7.41 -27.67 -26.19
C ARG A 466 -7.01 -27.90 -24.73
N GLN A 467 -7.96 -27.86 -23.80
CA GLN A 467 -7.73 -28.18 -22.38
C GLN A 467 -8.88 -29.01 -21.81
N GLY A 468 -8.60 -30.23 -21.34
CA GLY A 468 -9.60 -31.12 -20.73
C GLY A 468 -10.40 -31.96 -21.73
N ASN A 469 -11.59 -32.41 -21.32
CA ASN A 469 -12.48 -33.23 -22.14
C ASN A 469 -13.54 -32.35 -22.82
N ILE A 470 -13.54 -32.31 -24.16
CA ILE A 470 -14.43 -31.45 -24.96
C ILE A 470 -15.91 -31.72 -24.71
N GLU A 471 -16.32 -32.99 -24.53
CA GLU A 471 -17.72 -33.35 -24.33
C GLU A 471 -18.22 -32.88 -22.97
N GLN A 472 -17.42 -33.09 -21.91
CA GLN A 472 -17.76 -32.67 -20.56
C GLN A 472 -17.80 -31.14 -20.43
N GLU A 473 -16.84 -30.44 -21.04
CA GLU A 473 -16.78 -28.98 -20.94
C GLU A 473 -17.88 -28.31 -21.79
N PHE A 474 -18.20 -28.87 -22.96
CA PHE A 474 -19.34 -28.41 -23.75
C PHE A 474 -20.66 -28.62 -22.99
N GLU A 475 -20.85 -29.78 -22.35
CA GLU A 475 -22.05 -30.05 -21.52
C GLU A 475 -22.12 -29.12 -20.31
N ARG A 476 -20.99 -28.78 -19.69
CA ARG A 476 -20.93 -27.81 -18.59
C ARG A 476 -21.37 -26.40 -19.01
N LEU A 477 -20.98 -25.96 -20.21
CA LEU A 477 -21.26 -24.61 -20.72
C LEU A 477 -22.67 -24.47 -21.33
N SER A 478 -23.08 -25.43 -22.15
CA SER A 478 -24.37 -25.37 -22.87
C SER A 478 -25.51 -26.07 -22.15
N GLY A 479 -25.20 -26.93 -21.17
CA GLY A 479 -26.16 -27.87 -20.59
C GLY A 479 -26.62 -28.97 -21.57
N ARG A 480 -25.95 -29.12 -22.73
CA ARG A 480 -26.31 -30.08 -23.78
C ARG A 480 -25.18 -31.09 -24.01
N ARG A 481 -25.56 -32.34 -24.27
CA ARG A 481 -24.59 -33.42 -24.54
C ARG A 481 -24.04 -33.33 -25.95
N LEU A 482 -22.72 -33.21 -26.04
CA LEU A 482 -21.94 -33.37 -27.26
C LEU A 482 -21.47 -34.83 -27.39
N ALA A 483 -21.57 -35.39 -28.59
CA ALA A 483 -20.97 -36.66 -28.95
C ALA A 483 -20.05 -36.46 -30.15
N MET A 484 -18.76 -36.78 -30.00
CA MET A 484 -17.76 -36.64 -31.07
C MET A 484 -17.78 -37.81 -32.07
N ALA A 485 -18.48 -38.89 -31.75
CA ALA A 485 -18.58 -40.09 -32.57
C ALA A 485 -19.96 -40.75 -32.52
N GLU A 486 -20.29 -41.49 -33.56
CA GLU A 486 -21.48 -42.35 -33.62
C GLU A 486 -21.31 -43.66 -32.84
N SER A 487 -22.40 -44.37 -32.57
CA SER A 487 -22.31 -45.69 -31.92
C SER A 487 -21.49 -46.69 -32.74
N GLN A 488 -20.79 -47.62 -32.07
CA GLN A 488 -19.96 -48.64 -32.72
C GLN A 488 -20.73 -49.47 -33.76
N ALA A 489 -22.04 -49.68 -33.55
CA ALA A 489 -22.89 -50.38 -34.51
C ALA A 489 -23.10 -49.58 -35.79
N THR A 490 -23.29 -48.26 -35.70
CA THR A 490 -23.45 -47.36 -36.86
C THR A 490 -22.13 -47.18 -37.61
N GLN A 491 -21.00 -47.07 -36.90
CA GLN A 491 -19.67 -46.91 -37.51
C GLN A 491 -19.29 -48.07 -38.44
N LYS A 492 -19.73 -49.30 -38.14
CA LYS A 492 -19.48 -50.50 -38.97
C LYS A 492 -20.26 -50.50 -40.30
N HIS A 493 -21.24 -49.62 -40.48
CA HIS A 493 -22.05 -49.53 -41.70
C HIS A 493 -21.55 -48.43 -42.65
N LYS A 494 -20.75 -48.82 -43.65
CA LYS A 494 -20.16 -47.89 -44.65
C LYS A 494 -21.17 -46.93 -45.29
N LYS A 495 -22.38 -47.41 -45.63
CA LYS A 495 -23.43 -46.56 -46.25
C LYS A 495 -23.91 -45.44 -45.30
N LEU A 496 -24.02 -45.71 -44.00
CA LEU A 496 -24.46 -44.72 -43.02
C LEU A 496 -23.35 -43.70 -42.74
N MET A 497 -22.09 -44.15 -42.66
CA MET A 497 -20.95 -43.25 -42.47
C MET A 497 -20.68 -42.38 -43.70
N ASN A 498 -20.91 -42.89 -44.91
CA ASN A 498 -20.81 -42.07 -46.12
C ASN A 498 -21.82 -40.91 -46.13
N GLY A 499 -23.00 -41.07 -45.52
CA GLY A 499 -23.99 -40.00 -45.40
C GLY A 499 -23.59 -38.87 -44.44
N ARG A 500 -22.52 -39.04 -43.65
CA ARG A 500 -21.97 -38.03 -42.72
C ARG A 500 -20.78 -37.27 -43.32
N LYS A 501 -20.47 -37.51 -44.60
CA LYS A 501 -19.47 -36.76 -45.34
C LYS A 501 -20.18 -35.84 -46.32
N ILE A 502 -20.01 -34.54 -46.14
CA ILE A 502 -20.60 -33.51 -46.99
C ILE A 502 -19.51 -32.74 -47.73
N LYS A 503 -19.85 -32.11 -48.85
CA LYS A 503 -18.95 -31.19 -49.55
C LYS A 503 -19.32 -29.75 -49.22
N PHE A 504 -18.36 -29.00 -48.69
CA PHE A 504 -18.50 -27.57 -48.42
C PHE A 504 -17.40 -26.80 -49.17
N GLU A 505 -17.79 -25.94 -50.11
CA GLU A 505 -16.86 -25.15 -50.95
C GLU A 505 -15.70 -25.94 -51.56
N GLY A 506 -15.97 -27.18 -51.99
CA GLY A 506 -14.97 -28.07 -52.59
C GLY A 506 -14.15 -28.91 -51.60
N HIS A 507 -14.33 -28.70 -50.28
CA HIS A 507 -13.70 -29.49 -49.22
C HIS A 507 -14.65 -30.57 -48.69
N ASP A 508 -14.12 -31.77 -48.44
CA ASP A 508 -14.87 -32.85 -47.78
C ASP A 508 -14.88 -32.60 -46.25
N VAL A 509 -16.06 -32.43 -45.67
CA VAL A 509 -16.25 -32.20 -44.23
C VAL A 509 -17.02 -33.37 -43.62
N GLU A 510 -16.46 -33.99 -42.58
CA GLU A 510 -17.13 -35.04 -41.82
C GLU A 510 -17.94 -34.43 -40.67
N ILE A 511 -19.27 -34.58 -40.74
CA ILE A 511 -20.24 -34.04 -39.77
C ILE A 511 -20.70 -35.10 -38.76
N THR A 512 -19.85 -36.10 -38.47
CA THR A 512 -20.14 -37.15 -37.48
C THR A 512 -20.40 -36.59 -36.07
N PRO A 513 -19.68 -35.57 -35.58
CA PRO A 513 -19.99 -34.93 -34.31
C PRO A 513 -21.40 -34.35 -34.27
N HIS A 514 -22.07 -34.52 -33.13
CA HIS A 514 -23.42 -33.99 -32.97
C HIS A 514 -23.77 -33.60 -31.53
N ILE A 515 -24.61 -32.58 -31.41
CA ILE A 515 -25.12 -32.07 -30.13
C ILE A 515 -26.58 -32.46 -30.00
N LYS A 516 -26.99 -33.02 -28.86
CA LYS A 516 -28.40 -33.35 -28.58
C LYS A 516 -29.13 -32.13 -28.03
N LEU A 517 -30.23 -31.74 -28.68
CA LEU A 517 -31.04 -30.61 -28.25
C LEU A 517 -32.13 -31.04 -27.26
N ASP A 518 -32.77 -32.18 -27.50
CA ASP A 518 -33.85 -32.74 -26.70
C ASP A 518 -33.69 -34.26 -26.49
N ASP A 519 -34.57 -34.83 -25.67
CA ASP A 519 -34.66 -36.29 -25.44
C ASP A 519 -35.37 -37.01 -26.61
N ASP A 520 -36.20 -36.28 -27.37
CA ASP A 520 -36.98 -36.75 -28.52
C ASP A 520 -36.19 -36.77 -29.84
N SER A 521 -34.86 -36.62 -29.74
CA SER A 521 -33.85 -37.06 -30.69
C SER A 521 -33.43 -36.06 -31.78
N THR A 522 -33.77 -34.79 -31.60
CA THR A 522 -33.26 -33.68 -32.42
C THR A 522 -31.78 -33.42 -32.11
N ARG A 523 -30.95 -33.37 -33.15
CA ARG A 523 -29.51 -33.11 -33.02
C ARG A 523 -29.02 -32.05 -34.00
N ILE A 524 -27.93 -31.39 -33.66
CA ILE A 524 -27.15 -30.54 -34.58
C ILE A 524 -25.90 -31.33 -34.99
N TYR A 525 -25.82 -31.75 -36.26
CA TYR A 525 -24.64 -32.43 -36.81
C TYR A 525 -23.70 -31.42 -37.47
N TRP A 526 -22.43 -31.47 -37.08
CA TRP A 526 -21.45 -30.45 -37.46
C TRP A 526 -20.05 -31.04 -37.63
N GLY A 527 -19.19 -30.33 -38.37
CA GLY A 527 -17.79 -30.67 -38.58
C GLY A 527 -16.91 -29.43 -38.71
N ALA A 528 -15.62 -29.55 -38.43
CA ALA A 528 -14.67 -28.46 -38.58
C ALA A 528 -14.03 -28.49 -39.99
N CYS A 529 -14.12 -27.39 -40.73
CA CYS A 529 -13.36 -27.18 -41.96
C CYS A 529 -12.13 -26.32 -41.62
N ILE A 530 -10.99 -26.98 -41.45
CA ILE A 530 -9.75 -26.33 -41.02
C ILE A 530 -9.25 -25.37 -42.09
N GLU A 531 -9.39 -25.71 -43.36
CA GLU A 531 -8.95 -24.90 -44.51
C GLU A 531 -9.68 -23.57 -44.58
N LYS A 532 -10.97 -23.56 -44.23
CA LYS A 532 -11.80 -22.36 -44.22
C LYS A 532 -11.89 -21.70 -42.84
N GLN A 533 -11.29 -22.31 -41.81
CA GLN A 533 -11.33 -21.85 -40.43
C GLN A 533 -12.77 -21.66 -39.90
N VAL A 534 -13.69 -22.56 -40.27
CA VAL A 534 -15.12 -22.50 -39.86
C VAL A 534 -15.64 -23.84 -39.35
N LEU A 535 -16.68 -23.79 -38.50
CA LEU A 535 -17.54 -24.93 -38.22
C LEU A 535 -18.66 -25.00 -39.26
N VAL A 536 -18.86 -26.14 -39.88
CA VAL A 536 -19.91 -26.39 -40.86
C VAL A 536 -21.00 -27.22 -40.20
N VAL A 537 -22.20 -26.66 -40.08
CA VAL A 537 -23.42 -27.37 -39.65
C VAL A 537 -24.10 -27.93 -40.89
N GLY A 538 -24.17 -29.25 -40.96
CA GLY A 538 -24.62 -29.97 -42.16
C GLY A 538 -26.01 -30.58 -42.07
N PHE A 539 -26.55 -30.79 -40.86
CA PHE A 539 -27.86 -31.41 -40.68
C PHE A 539 -28.47 -31.09 -39.31
N PHE A 540 -29.78 -30.85 -39.26
CA PHE A 540 -30.58 -30.74 -38.04
C PHE A 540 -31.59 -31.89 -37.97
N GLY A 541 -31.80 -32.48 -36.78
CA GLY A 541 -32.74 -33.59 -36.59
C GLY A 541 -32.04 -34.93 -36.34
N HIS A 542 -32.69 -36.06 -36.68
CA HIS A 542 -32.16 -37.40 -36.44
C HIS A 542 -31.69 -38.09 -37.73
N MET A 543 -30.37 -38.27 -37.90
CA MET A 543 -29.84 -39.07 -39.02
C MET A 543 -30.01 -40.58 -38.82
N ASP A 544 -30.14 -41.37 -39.88
CA ASP A 544 -30.26 -42.82 -39.77
C ASP A 544 -29.06 -43.47 -39.04
N THR A 545 -29.38 -44.40 -38.13
CA THR A 545 -28.43 -45.21 -37.34
C THR A 545 -28.77 -46.69 -37.51
N ALA A 546 -27.88 -47.58 -37.07
CA ALA A 546 -28.13 -49.02 -37.09
C ALA A 546 -29.41 -49.41 -36.30
N GLY A 547 -29.78 -48.62 -35.28
CA GLY A 547 -30.98 -48.82 -34.45
C GLY A 547 -32.28 -48.38 -35.12
N THR A 548 -32.30 -47.24 -35.83
CA THR A 548 -33.50 -46.74 -36.53
C THR A 548 -33.95 -47.69 -37.64
N ARG A 549 -33.02 -48.37 -38.31
CA ARG A 549 -33.32 -49.35 -39.35
C ARG A 549 -33.95 -50.66 -38.82
N ARG A 550 -33.69 -51.03 -37.57
CA ARG A 550 -34.35 -52.18 -36.91
C ARG A 550 -35.82 -51.90 -36.57
N ARG A 551 -36.18 -50.65 -36.25
CA ARG A 551 -37.57 -50.25 -35.97
C ARG A 551 -38.44 -50.17 -37.24
N ARG A 552 -37.88 -49.75 -38.39
CA ARG A 552 -38.59 -49.70 -39.69
C ARG A 552 -38.88 -51.07 -40.33
N LYS A 553 -38.25 -52.15 -39.84
CA LYS A 553 -38.43 -53.53 -40.34
C LYS A 553 -39.33 -54.40 -39.43
N ARG A 554 -39.95 -53.82 -38.41
CA ARG A 554 -40.94 -54.47 -37.56
C ARG A 554 -42.33 -53.96 -37.87
#